data_AF-A0AAJ6AZ52-F1
#
_entry.id   AF-A0AAJ6AZ52-F1
#
_cell.length_a   1.000
_cell.length_b   1.000
_cell.length_c   1.000
_cell.angle_alpha   90.00
_cell.angle_beta   90.00
_cell.angle_gamma   90.00
#
_symmetry.space_group_name_H-M   'P 1'
#
loop_
_entity.id
_entity.type
_entity.pdbx_description
1 polymer ?
#
loop_
_entity_poly.entity_id
_entity_poly.type
_entity_poly.pdbx_seq_one_letter_code
_entity_poly.pdbx_strand_id
1 'polypeptide(L)'
;MIAALENRGFENSGAPGVVGNGVARNMDPASRDSSDPWRTMIGAAQFAAAKGSNVVQAQDPQSAMLAAATQPSLGENAIMQTALAGLEQSVGDSQIVQAVVISPLFGMTGIDPTAVLSPSGDMEETKKKLAEQVDALGSGIPPYLGGIVADVQHEKQGVGIALAYPDCTIAQQAADAVASRWVELAGDEAQGAITAHTAEGADGLCAATVSVYVDAEGDYQNPAYRAILEIYMRGQAGVLQIGES
;
A
#
# COMPACT_ATOMS: atom_id res chain seq x y z
N MET A 1 -9.71 -20.72 19.75
CA MET A 1 -8.48 -20.66 18.94
C MET A 1 -7.24 -20.52 19.81
N ILE A 2 -7.13 -19.46 20.62
CA ILE A 2 -6.02 -19.31 21.61
C ILE A 2 -5.95 -20.47 22.61
N ALA A 3 -7.09 -20.95 23.12
CA ALA A 3 -7.14 -22.14 23.98
C ALA A 3 -6.54 -23.41 23.35
N ALA A 4 -6.51 -23.52 22.02
CA ALA A 4 -5.86 -24.64 21.35
C ALA A 4 -4.34 -24.51 21.32
N LEU A 5 -3.80 -23.28 21.37
CA LEU A 5 -2.37 -23.02 21.48
C LEU A 5 -1.86 -23.24 22.90
N GLU A 6 -2.68 -22.92 23.91
CA GLU A 6 -2.38 -23.23 25.32
C GLU A 6 -2.14 -24.74 25.51
N ASN A 7 -2.95 -25.58 24.86
CA ASN A 7 -2.76 -27.04 24.83
C ASN A 7 -1.49 -27.50 24.09
N ARG A 8 -0.80 -26.60 23.36
CA ARG A 8 0.47 -26.85 22.66
C ARG A 8 1.68 -26.22 23.38
N GLY A 9 1.51 -25.84 24.65
CA GLY A 9 2.59 -25.29 25.47
C GLY A 9 2.80 -23.78 25.28
N PHE A 10 1.80 -23.07 24.77
CA PHE A 10 1.80 -21.61 24.83
C PHE A 10 1.30 -21.15 26.20
N GLU A 11 1.96 -20.16 26.77
CA GLU A 11 1.65 -19.58 28.07
C GLU A 11 1.36 -18.09 27.95
N ASN A 12 0.73 -17.52 28.98
CA ASN A 12 0.48 -16.09 29.04
C ASN A 12 1.82 -15.32 28.96
N SER A 13 1.91 -14.39 28.01
CA SER A 13 3.14 -13.65 27.73
C SER A 13 3.31 -12.34 28.52
N GLY A 14 2.36 -12.03 29.41
CA GLY A 14 2.28 -10.76 30.15
C GLY A 14 1.63 -9.61 29.36
N ALA A 15 1.47 -9.73 28.04
CA ALA A 15 0.68 -8.80 27.25
C ALA A 15 -0.81 -9.24 27.20
N PRO A 16 -1.77 -8.31 27.34
CA PRO A 16 -3.20 -8.63 27.31
C PRO A 16 -3.62 -9.43 26.06
N GLY A 17 -4.22 -10.60 26.27
CA GLY A 17 -4.75 -11.44 25.19
C GLY A 17 -3.71 -12.16 24.34
N VAL A 18 -2.44 -12.17 24.77
CA VAL A 18 -1.33 -12.76 24.01
C VAL A 18 -0.74 -13.96 24.73
N VAL A 19 -0.59 -15.07 24.02
CA VAL A 19 0.11 -16.27 24.48
C VAL A 19 1.41 -16.45 23.69
N GLY A 20 2.43 -17.07 24.29
CA GLY A 20 3.73 -17.32 23.64
C GLY A 20 4.33 -18.64 24.06
N ASN A 21 5.20 -19.20 23.22
CA ASN A 21 5.85 -20.50 23.45
C ASN A 21 7.32 -20.38 23.92
N GLY A 22 7.63 -19.29 24.62
CA GLY A 22 8.97 -19.01 25.16
C GLY A 22 9.23 -17.52 25.39
N VAL A 23 10.51 -17.16 25.45
CA VAL A 23 10.97 -15.78 25.70
C VAL A 23 11.20 -15.03 24.40
N ALA A 24 10.68 -13.80 24.32
CA ALA A 24 10.75 -12.97 23.13
C ALA A 24 12.19 -12.68 22.71
N ARG A 25 12.46 -12.77 21.40
CA ARG A 25 13.76 -12.50 20.78
C ARG A 25 14.91 -13.37 21.28
N ASN A 26 14.63 -14.41 22.07
CA ASN A 26 15.63 -15.38 22.47
C ASN A 26 15.83 -16.42 21.36
N MET A 27 17.08 -16.68 21.00
CA MET A 27 17.40 -17.75 20.05
C MET A 27 17.50 -19.07 20.81
N ASP A 28 16.77 -20.09 20.36
CA ASP A 28 16.85 -21.43 20.92
C ASP A 28 17.01 -22.48 19.81
N PRO A 29 18.26 -22.78 19.39
CA PRO A 29 18.52 -23.74 18.34
C PRO A 29 17.99 -25.15 18.61
N ALA A 30 17.81 -25.54 19.88
CA ALA A 30 17.30 -26.85 20.25
C ALA A 30 15.80 -26.99 19.96
N SER A 31 15.07 -25.87 19.92
CA SER A 31 13.65 -25.79 19.60
C SER A 31 13.37 -25.57 18.11
N ARG A 32 14.36 -25.75 17.22
CA ARG A 32 14.18 -25.66 15.77
C ARG A 32 13.37 -26.84 15.26
N ASP A 33 12.26 -26.55 14.60
CA ASP A 33 11.43 -27.54 13.92
C ASP A 33 10.83 -26.90 12.67
N SER A 34 11.22 -27.40 11.49
CA SER A 34 10.72 -26.89 10.20
C SER A 34 9.28 -27.29 9.91
N SER A 35 8.73 -28.24 10.67
CA SER A 35 7.33 -28.70 10.55
C SER A 35 6.38 -28.00 11.51
N ASP A 36 6.90 -27.28 12.51
CA ASP A 36 6.10 -26.50 13.45
C ASP A 36 5.96 -25.04 12.97
N PRO A 37 4.77 -24.59 12.53
CA PRO A 37 4.57 -23.20 12.11
C PRO A 37 4.80 -22.19 13.24
N TRP A 38 4.89 -22.65 14.49
CA TRP A 38 5.13 -21.85 15.68
C TRP A 38 6.60 -21.78 16.10
N ARG A 39 7.52 -22.32 15.29
CA ARG A 39 8.97 -22.20 15.49
C ARG A 39 9.62 -21.58 14.28
N THR A 40 10.53 -20.65 14.52
CA THR A 40 11.34 -20.06 13.44
C THR A 40 12.51 -20.98 13.09
N MET A 41 13.17 -20.72 11.96
CA MET A 41 14.39 -21.43 11.55
C MET A 41 15.56 -21.33 12.54
N ILE A 42 15.50 -20.36 13.47
CA ILE A 42 16.47 -20.18 14.55
C ILE A 42 15.94 -20.71 15.90
N GLY A 43 14.73 -21.28 15.91
CA GLY A 43 14.02 -21.80 17.08
C GLY A 43 13.54 -20.72 18.04
N ALA A 44 13.55 -19.45 17.62
CA ALA A 44 13.01 -18.34 18.40
C ALA A 44 11.51 -18.52 18.67
N ALA A 45 11.11 -18.11 19.87
CA ALA A 45 9.72 -18.14 20.31
C ALA A 45 8.81 -17.28 19.43
N GLN A 46 7.54 -17.65 19.40
CA GLN A 46 6.47 -16.99 18.67
C GLN A 46 5.34 -16.64 19.64
N PHE A 47 4.67 -15.54 19.35
CA PHE A 47 3.58 -15.00 20.15
C PHE A 47 2.33 -14.89 19.29
N ALA A 48 1.20 -15.27 19.87
CA ALA A 48 -0.07 -15.39 19.19
C ALA A 48 -1.15 -14.61 19.93
N ALA A 49 -1.98 -13.91 19.17
CA ALA A 49 -3.15 -13.19 19.67
C ALA A 49 -4.34 -13.39 18.72
N ALA A 50 -5.56 -13.37 19.26
CA ALA A 50 -6.77 -13.54 18.46
C ALA A 50 -7.21 -12.22 17.83
N LYS A 51 -7.57 -12.25 16.54
CA LYS A 51 -8.20 -11.14 15.82
C LYS A 51 -9.44 -11.63 15.08
N GLY A 52 -10.61 -11.46 15.68
CA GLY A 52 -11.85 -12.06 15.17
C GLY A 52 -11.74 -13.58 15.09
N SER A 53 -11.93 -14.14 13.90
CA SER A 53 -11.75 -15.57 13.62
C SER A 53 -10.31 -15.98 13.25
N ASN A 54 -9.35 -15.05 13.27
CA ASN A 54 -7.96 -15.27 12.85
C ASN A 54 -6.99 -15.29 14.04
N VAL A 55 -5.80 -15.87 13.83
CA VAL A 55 -4.63 -15.69 14.72
C VAL A 55 -3.63 -14.76 14.06
N VAL A 56 -3.12 -13.82 14.83
CA VAL A 56 -1.93 -13.04 14.48
C VAL A 56 -0.72 -13.67 15.16
N GLN A 57 0.33 -13.91 14.39
CA GLN A 57 1.62 -14.43 14.88
C GLN A 57 2.68 -13.33 14.77
N ALA A 58 3.46 -13.13 15.84
CA ALA A 58 4.56 -12.16 15.87
C ALA A 58 5.76 -12.67 16.69
N GLN A 59 6.89 -11.97 16.55
CA GLN A 59 8.15 -12.31 17.21
C GLN A 59 8.23 -11.82 18.67
N ASP A 60 7.33 -10.92 19.08
CA ASP A 60 7.23 -10.47 20.47
C ASP A 60 5.78 -10.18 20.90
N PRO A 61 5.50 -10.15 22.23
CA PRO A 61 4.16 -9.99 22.76
C PRO A 61 3.49 -8.68 22.36
N GLN A 62 4.26 -7.59 22.28
CA GLN A 62 3.72 -6.26 22.02
C GLN A 62 3.27 -6.15 20.56
N SER A 63 4.05 -6.68 19.62
CA SER A 63 3.64 -6.76 18.21
C SER A 63 2.39 -7.61 18.01
N ALA A 64 2.29 -8.77 18.67
CA ALA A 64 1.10 -9.63 18.58
C ALA A 64 -0.14 -8.92 19.14
N MET A 65 -0.01 -8.26 20.30
CA MET A 65 -1.08 -7.46 20.91
C MET A 65 -1.53 -6.32 19.98
N LEU A 66 -0.58 -5.54 19.45
CA LEU A 66 -0.88 -4.39 18.60
C LEU A 66 -1.59 -4.81 17.31
N ALA A 67 -1.12 -5.87 16.66
CA ALA A 67 -1.70 -6.35 15.41
C ALA A 67 -3.06 -7.04 15.62
N ALA A 68 -3.30 -7.63 16.80
CA ALA A 68 -4.59 -8.17 17.20
C ALA A 68 -5.58 -7.13 17.72
N ALA A 69 -5.10 -5.95 18.14
CA ALA A 69 -5.96 -4.85 18.53
C ALA A 69 -6.94 -4.53 17.39
N THR A 70 -8.17 -4.18 17.76
CA THR A 70 -9.17 -3.68 16.83
C THR A 70 -8.73 -2.30 16.35
N GLN A 71 -7.87 -2.30 15.35
CA GLN A 71 -7.59 -1.13 14.54
C GLN A 71 -8.50 -1.19 13.31
N PRO A 72 -9.01 -0.03 12.84
CA PRO A 72 -9.66 0.03 11.54
C PRO A 72 -8.75 -0.63 10.50
N SER A 73 -9.29 -1.60 9.77
CA SER A 73 -8.55 -2.17 8.66
C SER A 73 -8.33 -1.11 7.58
N LEU A 74 -7.27 -1.22 6.80
CA LEU A 74 -7.07 -0.35 5.64
C LEU A 74 -8.28 -0.43 4.69
N GLY A 75 -8.94 -1.59 4.58
CA GLY A 75 -10.15 -1.76 3.77
C GLY A 75 -11.41 -1.07 4.33
N GLU A 76 -11.39 -0.60 5.58
CA GLU A 76 -12.47 0.19 6.18
C GLU A 76 -12.19 1.70 6.12
N ASN A 77 -11.01 2.09 5.62
CA ASN A 77 -10.65 3.49 5.46
C ASN A 77 -11.24 4.03 4.13
N ALA A 78 -12.01 5.12 4.19
CA ALA A 78 -12.68 5.73 3.03
C ALA A 78 -11.70 6.09 1.89
N ILE A 79 -10.47 6.50 2.20
CA ILE A 79 -9.42 6.80 1.21
C ILE A 79 -9.05 5.53 0.44
N MET A 80 -8.84 4.42 1.16
CA MET A 80 -8.45 3.15 0.54
C MET A 80 -9.62 2.48 -0.19
N GLN A 81 -10.85 2.60 0.33
CA GLN A 81 -12.05 2.14 -0.37
C GLN A 81 -12.24 2.90 -1.68
N THR A 82 -11.98 4.21 -1.69
CA THR A 82 -12.02 5.04 -2.89
C THR A 82 -10.96 4.60 -3.91
N ALA A 83 -9.71 4.40 -3.47
CA ALA A 83 -8.65 3.91 -4.37
C ALA A 83 -8.96 2.50 -4.91
N LEU A 84 -9.51 1.61 -4.09
CA LEU A 84 -9.87 0.25 -4.51
C LEU A 84 -11.02 0.26 -5.54
N ALA A 85 -12.08 1.03 -5.29
CA ALA A 85 -13.20 1.18 -6.22
C ALA A 85 -12.75 1.78 -7.56
N GLY A 86 -11.87 2.79 -7.52
CA GLY A 86 -11.28 3.35 -8.73
C GLY A 86 -10.42 2.34 -9.49
N LEU A 87 -9.62 1.54 -8.77
CA LEU A 87 -8.84 0.49 -9.39
C LEU A 87 -9.75 -0.55 -10.07
N GLU A 88 -10.78 -1.04 -9.37
CA GLU A 88 -11.75 -2.00 -9.91
C GLU A 88 -12.39 -1.50 -11.20
N GLN A 89 -12.82 -0.23 -11.22
CA GLN A 89 -13.41 0.38 -12.41
C GLN A 89 -12.41 0.54 -13.56
N SER A 90 -11.14 0.84 -13.26
CA SER A 90 -10.10 1.09 -14.26
C SER A 90 -9.55 -0.19 -14.89
N VAL A 91 -9.40 -1.26 -14.09
CA VAL A 91 -8.82 -2.52 -14.55
C VAL A 91 -9.86 -3.44 -15.19
N GLY A 92 -11.15 -3.26 -14.85
CA GLY A 92 -12.26 -4.05 -15.39
C GLY A 92 -12.04 -5.56 -15.20
N ASP A 93 -12.14 -6.32 -16.28
CA ASP A 93 -11.97 -7.78 -16.28
C ASP A 93 -10.50 -8.25 -16.27
N SER A 94 -9.54 -7.35 -15.99
CA SER A 94 -8.12 -7.71 -15.93
C SER A 94 -7.75 -8.42 -14.64
N GLN A 95 -6.79 -9.33 -14.71
CA GLN A 95 -6.24 -9.99 -13.54
C GLN A 95 -5.22 -9.10 -12.84
N ILE A 96 -5.37 -8.88 -11.53
CA ILE A 96 -4.34 -8.27 -10.70
C ILE A 96 -3.35 -9.36 -10.28
N VAL A 97 -2.10 -9.26 -10.75
CA VAL A 97 -1.03 -10.20 -10.41
C VAL A 97 -0.46 -9.87 -9.02
N GLN A 98 -0.22 -8.58 -8.77
CA GLN A 98 0.27 -8.05 -7.50
C GLN A 98 -0.13 -6.58 -7.38
N ALA A 99 -0.19 -6.06 -6.15
CA ALA A 99 -0.47 -4.67 -5.90
C ALA A 99 0.26 -4.17 -4.66
N VAL A 100 0.59 -2.88 -4.67
CA VAL A 100 1.19 -2.19 -3.52
C VAL A 100 0.31 -1.01 -3.13
N VAL A 101 0.10 -0.86 -1.82
CA VAL A 101 -0.51 0.35 -1.25
C VAL A 101 0.58 1.39 -1.09
N ILE A 102 0.38 2.57 -1.68
CA ILE A 102 1.31 3.68 -1.62
C ILE A 102 0.73 4.81 -0.77
N SER A 103 1.62 5.48 -0.03
CA SER A 103 1.32 6.72 0.67
C SER A 103 1.89 7.90 -0.13
N PRO A 104 1.51 9.15 0.18
CA PRO A 104 2.01 10.34 -0.54
C PRO A 104 3.54 10.44 -0.55
N LEU A 105 4.20 9.85 0.44
CA LEU A 105 5.66 9.74 0.51
C LEU A 105 6.28 9.07 -0.72
N PHE A 106 5.53 8.24 -1.44
CA PHE A 106 5.99 7.61 -2.68
C PHE A 106 6.25 8.65 -3.79
N GLY A 107 5.47 9.73 -3.81
CA GLY A 107 5.61 10.83 -4.77
C GLY A 107 6.46 11.99 -4.29
N MET A 108 6.88 12.03 -3.03
CA MET A 108 7.61 13.16 -2.45
C MET A 108 9.12 12.90 -2.52
N THR A 109 9.82 13.65 -3.38
CA THR A 109 11.28 13.65 -3.42
C THR A 109 11.84 14.65 -2.41
N GLY A 110 12.73 14.22 -1.52
CA GLY A 110 13.51 15.12 -0.65
C GLY A 110 12.79 15.67 0.60
N ILE A 111 11.61 15.16 0.95
CA ILE A 111 10.86 15.57 2.15
C ILE A 111 11.04 14.56 3.28
N ASP A 112 11.27 15.06 4.50
CA ASP A 112 11.32 14.25 5.72
C ASP A 112 9.94 13.60 5.98
N PRO A 113 9.81 12.26 5.96
CA PRO A 113 8.56 11.56 6.21
C PRO A 113 7.87 11.93 7.52
N THR A 114 8.64 12.35 8.52
CA THR A 114 8.13 12.73 9.85
C THR A 114 7.40 14.07 9.85
N ALA A 115 7.65 14.93 8.86
CA ALA A 115 6.97 16.22 8.72
C ALA A 115 5.56 16.09 8.11
N VAL A 116 5.29 15.00 7.39
CA VAL A 116 4.04 14.79 6.63
C VAL A 116 3.11 13.82 7.35
N LEU A 117 3.67 12.80 8.03
CA LEU A 117 2.90 11.84 8.82
C LEU A 117 2.52 12.45 10.18
N SER A 118 1.54 13.36 10.19
CA SER A 118 0.86 13.71 11.45
C SER A 118 0.07 12.49 11.94
N PRO A 119 0.22 12.06 13.20
CA PRO A 119 -0.50 10.91 13.77
C PRO A 119 -1.98 11.19 14.05
N SER A 120 -2.54 12.33 13.62
CA SER A 120 -3.96 12.63 13.83
C SER A 120 -4.80 11.85 12.82
N GLY A 121 -5.75 11.05 13.32
CA GLY A 121 -6.80 10.43 12.51
C GLY A 121 -7.86 11.44 12.03
N ASP A 122 -7.54 12.74 12.02
CA ASP A 122 -8.45 13.80 11.57
C ASP A 122 -8.24 14.04 10.08
N MET A 123 -9.19 13.51 9.30
CA MET A 123 -9.18 13.57 7.86
C MET A 123 -9.39 15.00 7.33
N GLU A 124 -10.07 15.86 8.08
CA GLU A 124 -10.28 17.27 7.68
C GLU A 124 -9.01 18.10 7.92
N GLU A 125 -8.29 17.84 9.01
CA GLU A 125 -6.98 18.43 9.25
C GLU A 125 -5.97 18.01 8.16
N THR A 126 -6.01 16.73 7.77
CA THR A 126 -5.16 16.18 6.71
C THR A 126 -5.48 16.83 5.36
N LYS A 127 -6.76 16.92 4.98
CA LYS A 127 -7.21 17.60 3.76
C LYS A 127 -6.74 19.07 3.72
N LYS A 128 -6.87 19.78 4.84
CA LYS A 128 -6.48 21.19 4.93
C LYS A 128 -4.97 21.40 4.75
N LYS A 129 -4.14 20.61 5.46
CA LYS A 129 -2.68 20.65 5.32
C LYS A 129 -2.24 20.32 3.90
N LEU A 130 -2.92 19.39 3.25
CA LEU A 130 -2.63 18.99 1.88
C LEU A 130 -3.01 20.09 0.87
N ALA A 131 -4.18 20.71 1.05
CA ALA A 131 -4.62 21.84 0.22
C ALA A 131 -3.67 23.05 0.34
N GLU A 132 -3.17 23.33 1.55
CA GLU A 132 -2.16 24.38 1.77
C GLU A 132 -0.82 24.06 1.10
N GLN A 133 -0.50 22.78 0.89
CA GLN A 133 0.69 22.35 0.16
C GLN A 133 0.50 22.44 -1.36
N VAL A 134 -0.70 22.18 -1.90
CA VAL A 134 -1.01 22.25 -3.34
C VAL A 134 -0.68 23.61 -3.94
N ASP A 135 -1.00 24.71 -3.25
CA ASP A 135 -0.74 26.07 -3.75
C ASP A 135 0.76 26.43 -3.83
N ALA A 136 1.62 25.65 -3.15
CA ALA A 136 3.07 25.86 -3.11
C ALA A 136 3.85 24.91 -4.03
N LEU A 137 3.19 23.89 -4.57
CA LEU A 137 3.82 22.82 -5.35
C LEU A 137 3.72 23.16 -6.85
N GLY A 138 4.87 23.38 -7.50
CA GLY A 138 4.97 23.68 -8.94
C GLY A 138 4.59 22.49 -9.85
N SER A 139 5.29 22.29 -10.96
CA SER A 139 5.02 21.18 -11.91
C SER A 139 5.11 19.78 -11.28
N GLY A 140 3.97 19.07 -11.19
CA GLY A 140 3.83 17.72 -10.63
C GLY A 140 2.36 17.30 -10.55
N ILE A 141 2.07 16.15 -9.93
CA ILE A 141 0.68 15.78 -9.62
C ILE A 141 0.24 16.42 -8.29
N PRO A 142 -1.06 16.73 -8.10
CA PRO A 142 -1.57 17.11 -6.80
C PRO A 142 -1.28 16.00 -5.76
N PRO A 143 -1.02 16.34 -4.49
CA PRO A 143 -0.82 15.35 -3.46
C PRO A 143 -2.08 14.49 -3.27
N TYR A 144 -1.92 13.18 -3.35
CA TYR A 144 -2.99 12.22 -3.06
C TYR A 144 -3.08 11.94 -1.56
N LEU A 145 -4.16 11.33 -1.10
CA LEU A 145 -4.38 10.92 0.29
C LEU A 145 -3.87 9.50 0.56
N GLY A 146 -3.83 8.67 -0.48
CA GLY A 146 -3.39 7.29 -0.50
C GLY A 146 -3.63 6.71 -1.88
N GLY A 147 -2.97 5.61 -2.23
CA GLY A 147 -3.13 5.03 -3.55
C GLY A 147 -2.78 3.55 -3.62
N ILE A 148 -3.09 2.96 -4.76
CA ILE A 148 -2.76 1.59 -5.11
C ILE A 148 -2.09 1.60 -6.49
N VAL A 149 -0.99 0.87 -6.59
CA VAL A 149 -0.36 0.55 -7.88
C VAL A 149 -0.42 -0.95 -8.06
N ALA A 150 -1.05 -1.39 -9.13
CA ALA A 150 -1.31 -2.79 -9.43
C ALA A 150 -0.62 -3.21 -10.74
N ASP A 151 0.07 -4.33 -10.68
CA ASP A 151 0.50 -5.09 -11.85
C ASP A 151 -0.73 -5.82 -12.39
N VAL A 152 -1.16 -5.44 -13.59
CA VAL A 152 -2.37 -5.97 -14.21
C VAL A 152 -2.04 -6.74 -15.48
N GLN A 153 -2.79 -7.79 -15.72
CA GLN A 153 -2.65 -8.64 -16.88
C GLN A 153 -4.03 -8.90 -17.49
N HIS A 154 -4.15 -8.58 -18.77
CA HIS A 154 -5.27 -9.02 -19.61
C HIS A 154 -4.68 -9.77 -20.82
N GLU A 155 -5.02 -9.37 -22.05
CA GLU A 155 -4.32 -9.78 -23.27
C GLU A 155 -2.88 -9.26 -23.31
N LYS A 156 -2.61 -8.13 -22.63
CA LYS A 156 -1.30 -7.49 -22.50
C LYS A 156 -0.96 -7.26 -21.03
N GLN A 157 0.33 -7.13 -20.74
CA GLN A 157 0.82 -6.66 -19.45
C GLN A 157 0.52 -5.16 -19.30
N GLY A 158 0.25 -4.72 -18.08
CA GLY A 158 -0.03 -3.32 -17.82
C GLY A 158 0.05 -2.92 -16.37
N VAL A 159 -0.16 -1.66 -16.10
CA VAL A 159 -0.26 -1.13 -14.74
C VAL A 159 -1.61 -0.46 -14.53
N GLY A 160 -2.21 -0.69 -13.37
CA GLY A 160 -3.34 0.06 -12.87
C GLY A 160 -2.87 0.96 -11.72
N ILE A 161 -3.20 2.24 -11.78
CA ILE A 161 -2.87 3.25 -10.77
C ILE A 161 -4.19 3.85 -10.29
N ALA A 162 -4.43 3.85 -8.99
CA ALA A 162 -5.58 4.50 -8.39
C ALA A 162 -5.13 5.36 -7.20
N LEU A 163 -5.37 6.66 -7.27
CA LEU A 163 -4.96 7.65 -6.26
C LEU A 163 -6.19 8.36 -5.72
N ALA A 164 -6.41 8.32 -4.41
CA ALA A 164 -7.57 8.94 -3.79
C ALA A 164 -7.32 10.44 -3.49
N TYR A 165 -8.32 11.26 -3.79
CA TYR A 165 -8.31 12.71 -3.65
C TYR A 165 -9.57 13.22 -2.92
N PRO A 166 -9.53 14.44 -2.36
CA PRO A 166 -10.66 15.04 -1.65
C PRO A 166 -11.92 15.24 -2.51
N ASP A 167 -11.76 15.40 -3.82
CA ASP A 167 -12.87 15.62 -4.77
C ASP A 167 -12.47 15.20 -6.21
N CYS A 168 -13.47 15.10 -7.09
CA CYS A 168 -13.25 14.67 -8.48
C CYS A 168 -12.58 15.72 -9.38
N THR A 169 -12.58 17.00 -9.00
CA THR A 169 -11.88 18.03 -9.78
C THR A 169 -10.37 17.84 -9.63
N ILE A 170 -9.89 17.67 -8.41
CA ILE A 170 -8.47 17.39 -8.14
C ILE A 170 -8.09 16.02 -8.70
N ALA A 171 -8.95 15.01 -8.55
CA ALA A 171 -8.71 13.68 -9.11
C ALA A 171 -8.55 13.71 -10.64
N GLN A 172 -9.37 14.50 -11.34
CA GLN A 172 -9.27 14.63 -12.80
C GLN A 172 -7.95 15.29 -13.21
N GLN A 173 -7.57 16.38 -12.53
CA GLN A 173 -6.28 17.03 -12.76
C GLN A 173 -5.10 16.07 -12.56
N ALA A 174 -5.16 15.24 -11.53
CA ALA A 174 -4.16 14.23 -11.27
C ALA A 174 -4.12 13.13 -12.34
N ALA A 175 -5.28 12.60 -12.77
CA ALA A 175 -5.34 11.57 -13.80
C ALA A 175 -4.72 12.07 -15.13
N ASP A 176 -5.07 13.30 -15.53
CA ASP A 176 -4.54 13.92 -16.74
C ASP A 176 -3.03 14.19 -16.62
N ALA A 177 -2.57 14.65 -15.46
CA ALA A 177 -1.15 14.89 -15.21
C ALA A 177 -0.33 13.59 -15.20
N VAL A 178 -0.83 12.51 -14.58
CA VAL A 178 -0.17 11.19 -14.61
C VAL A 178 -0.09 10.68 -16.05
N ALA A 179 -1.18 10.77 -16.82
CA ALA A 179 -1.19 10.33 -18.22
C ALA A 179 -0.18 11.10 -19.08
N SER A 180 -0.13 12.43 -18.94
CA SER A 180 0.85 13.27 -19.65
C SER A 180 2.28 12.92 -19.27
N ARG A 181 2.55 12.78 -17.95
CA ARG A 181 3.88 12.43 -17.45
C ARG A 181 4.31 11.02 -17.83
N TRP A 182 3.37 10.10 -18.01
CA TRP A 182 3.67 8.74 -18.46
C TRP A 182 4.36 8.74 -19.82
N VAL A 183 3.83 9.52 -20.76
CA VAL A 183 4.39 9.68 -22.10
C VAL A 183 5.84 10.21 -22.04
N GLU A 184 6.11 11.10 -21.09
CA GLU A 184 7.43 11.75 -20.96
C GLU A 184 8.45 10.92 -20.18
N LEU A 185 8.03 10.18 -19.14
CA LEU A 185 8.93 9.67 -18.10
C LEU A 185 8.98 8.14 -18.00
N ALA A 186 7.99 7.39 -18.50
CA ALA A 186 7.93 5.94 -18.28
C ALA A 186 9.00 5.15 -19.06
N GLY A 187 9.64 5.77 -20.05
CA GLY A 187 10.58 5.13 -20.97
C GLY A 187 9.87 4.31 -22.06
N ASP A 188 10.59 4.02 -23.15
CA ASP A 188 10.00 3.45 -24.38
C ASP A 188 9.37 2.06 -24.16
N GLU A 189 9.97 1.21 -23.32
CA GLU A 189 9.47 -0.15 -23.03
C GLU A 189 8.13 -0.16 -22.27
N ALA A 190 7.81 0.93 -21.57
CA ALA A 190 6.59 1.07 -20.76
C ALA A 190 5.49 1.86 -21.48
N GLN A 191 5.70 2.25 -22.74
CA GLN A 191 4.69 2.93 -23.54
C GLN A 191 3.62 1.95 -24.01
N GLY A 192 2.41 2.48 -24.21
CA GLY A 192 1.26 1.68 -24.65
C GLY A 192 -0.04 2.46 -24.61
N ALA A 193 -1.16 1.73 -24.58
CA ALA A 193 -2.49 2.34 -24.50
C ALA A 193 -2.72 2.90 -23.09
N ILE A 194 -2.82 4.22 -22.98
CA ILE A 194 -3.05 4.94 -21.72
C ILE A 194 -4.53 5.31 -21.63
N THR A 195 -5.15 4.98 -20.51
CA THR A 195 -6.52 5.39 -20.16
C THR A 195 -6.47 6.15 -18.84
N ALA A 196 -7.13 7.31 -18.77
CA ALA A 196 -7.13 8.16 -17.58
C ALA A 196 -8.52 8.72 -17.31
N HIS A 197 -9.07 8.41 -16.13
CA HIS A 197 -10.43 8.76 -15.72
C HIS A 197 -10.52 9.01 -14.22
N THR A 198 -11.68 9.48 -13.78
CA THR A 198 -12.04 9.56 -12.37
C THR A 198 -13.09 8.53 -11.98
N ALA A 199 -13.09 8.14 -10.72
CA ALA A 199 -14.08 7.25 -10.12
C ALA A 199 -14.56 7.84 -8.79
N GLU A 200 -15.87 8.04 -8.64
CA GLU A 200 -16.45 8.50 -7.38
C GLU A 200 -16.28 7.44 -6.28
N GLY A 201 -15.85 7.88 -5.10
CA GLY A 201 -15.64 7.04 -3.92
C GLY A 201 -16.60 7.36 -2.79
N ALA A 202 -16.24 6.90 -1.59
CA ALA A 202 -17.00 7.17 -0.37
C ALA A 202 -16.80 8.62 0.11
N ASP A 203 -17.80 9.17 0.81
CA ASP A 203 -17.71 10.44 1.53
C ASP A 203 -17.26 11.65 0.68
N GLY A 204 -17.62 11.65 -0.61
CA GLY A 204 -17.28 12.71 -1.56
C GLY A 204 -15.84 12.68 -2.07
N LEU A 205 -15.05 11.67 -1.66
CA LEU A 205 -13.72 11.40 -2.21
C LEU A 205 -13.84 10.89 -3.65
N CYS A 206 -12.76 11.04 -4.41
CA CYS A 206 -12.69 10.59 -5.79
C CYS A 206 -11.32 9.99 -6.08
N ALA A 207 -11.27 8.92 -6.87
CA ALA A 207 -10.02 8.33 -7.32
C ALA A 207 -9.64 8.87 -8.69
N ALA A 208 -8.39 9.32 -8.83
CA ALA A 208 -7.74 9.44 -10.13
C ALA A 208 -7.27 8.05 -10.55
N THR A 209 -7.69 7.60 -11.71
CA THR A 209 -7.40 6.25 -12.21
C THR A 209 -6.66 6.33 -13.52
N VAL A 210 -5.54 5.63 -13.61
CA VAL A 210 -4.76 5.52 -14.85
C VAL A 210 -4.41 4.07 -15.09
N SER A 211 -4.68 3.58 -16.29
CA SER A 211 -4.23 2.27 -16.75
C SER A 211 -3.33 2.42 -17.97
N VAL A 212 -2.26 1.63 -18.01
CA VAL A 212 -1.39 1.55 -19.20
C VAL A 212 -1.16 0.09 -19.55
N TYR A 213 -1.54 -0.30 -20.76
CA TYR A 213 -1.26 -1.63 -21.30
C TYR A 213 -0.17 -1.54 -22.37
N VAL A 214 0.95 -2.19 -22.12
CA VAL A 214 2.16 -2.09 -22.96
C VAL A 214 2.07 -2.97 -24.20
N ASP A 215 2.65 -2.50 -25.29
CA ASP A 215 2.69 -3.23 -26.55
C ASP A 215 3.80 -4.30 -26.59
N ALA A 216 4.68 -4.34 -25.60
CA ALA A 216 5.82 -5.25 -25.54
C ALA A 216 5.41 -6.69 -25.19
N GLU A 217 5.89 -7.66 -25.96
CA GLU A 217 5.85 -9.09 -25.63
C GLU A 217 7.11 -9.46 -24.83
N GLY A 218 6.95 -10.00 -23.62
CA GLY A 218 8.09 -10.39 -22.78
C GLY A 218 7.69 -11.16 -21.50
N ASP A 219 8.40 -12.25 -21.22
CA ASP A 219 7.92 -13.34 -20.36
C ASP A 219 8.27 -13.24 -18.86
N TYR A 220 8.96 -12.20 -18.37
CA TYR A 220 9.44 -12.21 -16.98
C TYR A 220 9.18 -10.98 -16.12
N GLN A 221 9.04 -9.77 -16.67
CA GLN A 221 8.82 -8.56 -15.87
C GLN A 221 7.99 -7.53 -16.63
N ASN A 222 6.88 -7.10 -16.02
CA ASN A 222 5.98 -6.09 -16.58
C ASN A 222 6.67 -4.70 -16.63
N PRO A 223 6.95 -4.15 -17.83
CA PRO A 223 7.71 -2.90 -17.95
C PRO A 223 6.96 -1.69 -17.42
N ALA A 224 5.62 -1.65 -17.56
CA ALA A 224 4.82 -0.54 -17.01
C ALA A 224 4.84 -0.54 -15.47
N TYR A 225 4.66 -1.71 -14.84
CA TYR A 225 4.72 -1.78 -13.38
C TYR A 225 6.12 -1.42 -12.85
N ARG A 226 7.17 -1.87 -13.55
CA ARG A 226 8.58 -1.60 -13.21
C ARG A 226 8.94 -0.11 -13.32
N ALA A 227 8.40 0.60 -14.31
CA ALA A 227 8.63 2.03 -14.52
C ALA A 227 8.22 2.89 -13.30
N ILE A 228 7.27 2.41 -12.48
CA ILE A 228 6.87 3.09 -11.25
C ILE A 228 7.80 2.70 -10.08
N LEU A 229 7.96 1.40 -9.84
CA LEU A 229 8.68 0.92 -8.65
C LEU A 229 10.18 1.20 -8.70
N GLU A 230 10.84 1.04 -9.85
CA GLU A 230 12.28 1.26 -9.94
C GLU A 230 12.66 2.73 -9.73
N ILE A 231 11.85 3.65 -10.28
CA ILE A 231 12.07 5.09 -10.11
C ILE A 231 11.97 5.48 -8.64
N TYR A 232 10.96 4.94 -7.93
CA TYR A 232 10.84 5.12 -6.50
C TYR A 232 12.03 4.53 -5.72
N MET A 233 12.44 3.29 -6.02
CA MET A 233 13.60 2.67 -5.36
C MET A 233 14.91 3.43 -5.60
N ARG A 234 15.03 4.12 -6.73
CA ARG A 234 16.18 4.99 -7.06
C ARG A 234 16.06 6.38 -6.44
N GLY A 235 14.95 6.71 -5.79
CA GLY A 235 14.69 8.05 -5.24
C GLY A 235 14.59 9.13 -6.31
N GLN A 236 14.19 8.77 -7.53
CA GLN A 236 14.10 9.67 -8.68
C GLN A 236 12.69 10.23 -8.84
N ALA A 237 12.59 11.40 -9.46
CA ALA A 237 11.34 11.99 -9.91
C ALA A 237 10.67 11.06 -10.95
N GLY A 238 9.43 10.67 -10.69
CA GLY A 238 8.66 9.76 -11.55
C GLY A 238 7.30 10.30 -11.97
N VAL A 239 6.51 9.44 -12.61
CA VAL A 239 5.15 9.75 -13.05
C VAL A 239 4.22 10.15 -11.89
N LEU A 240 4.50 9.66 -10.68
CA LEU A 240 3.73 9.94 -9.45
C LEU A 240 4.33 11.06 -8.58
N GLN A 241 5.29 11.84 -9.09
CA GLN A 241 5.92 12.91 -8.33
C GLN A 241 4.91 14.01 -7.97
N ILE A 242 4.85 14.35 -6.69
CA ILE A 242 4.03 15.43 -6.15
C ILE A 242 4.83 16.73 -6.21
N GLY A 243 4.28 17.74 -6.89
CA GLY A 243 4.90 19.06 -7.08
C GLY A 243 6.28 19.05 -7.73
N GLU A 244 6.94 20.21 -7.66
CA GLU A 244 8.30 20.43 -8.17
C GLU A 244 9.38 19.93 -7.19
N SER A 245 10.48 19.41 -7.75
CA SER A 245 11.71 19.09 -7.03
C SER A 245 12.62 20.30 -6.88
#